data_AF-A0A165HJK2-F1
#
_entry.id   AF-A0A165HJK2-F1
#
_cell.length_a   1.000
_cell.length_b   1.000
_cell.length_c   1.000
_cell.angle_alpha   90.00
_cell.angle_beta   90.00
_cell.angle_gamma   90.00
#
_symmetry.space_group_name_H-M   'P 1'
#
loop_
_entity.id
_entity.type
_entity.pdbx_description
1 polymer ?
#
loop_
_entity_poly.entity_id
_entity_poly.type
_entity_poly.pdbx_seq_one_letter_code
_entity_poly.pdbx_strand_id
1 'polypeptide(L)'
;RARLHVNHIIFARARTHISNSLVMFYPHGNRSSPTIAGSIEHIYIIDGHPRFTVRRYLPAVLNGPDPFTRWFNFPARTWSTERSQTLEKVKVQWVLSQFAEYAIFKDHVIVLELNQVGIARLPTWTTHSHLSKM
;
A
#
# COMPACT_ATOMS: atom_id res chain seq x y z
N ARG A 1 -3.49 -16.63 10.55
CA ARG A 1 -2.26 -16.89 9.75
C ARG A 1 -1.21 -15.80 10.05
N ALA A 2 0.09 -16.10 9.92
CA ALA A 2 1.16 -15.13 10.15
C ALA A 2 1.51 -14.30 8.90
N ARG A 3 1.53 -14.96 7.73
CA ARG A 3 1.77 -14.36 6.40
C ARG A 3 0.74 -14.86 5.39
N LEU A 4 0.56 -14.12 4.30
CA LEU A 4 -0.24 -14.48 3.14
C LEU A 4 0.51 -14.09 1.87
N HIS A 5 0.60 -15.01 0.91
CA HIS A 5 1.19 -14.77 -0.40
C HIS A 5 0.07 -14.64 -1.42
N VAL A 6 0.07 -13.55 -2.20
CA VAL A 6 -0.89 -13.30 -3.28
C VAL A 6 -0.16 -12.62 -4.42
N ASN A 7 -0.13 -13.23 -5.61
CA ASN A 7 0.49 -12.64 -6.81
C ASN A 7 1.88 -12.04 -6.56
N HIS A 8 2.77 -12.81 -5.92
CA HIS A 8 4.12 -12.41 -5.51
C HIS A 8 4.22 -11.32 -4.42
N ILE A 9 3.10 -10.81 -3.90
CA ILE A 9 3.05 -9.93 -2.74
C ILE A 9 2.96 -10.76 -1.47
N ILE A 10 3.78 -10.42 -0.49
CA ILE A 10 3.75 -11.02 0.85
C ILE A 10 3.12 -10.03 1.82
N PHE A 11 1.93 -10.35 2.28
CA PHE A 11 1.30 -9.66 3.40
C PHE A 11 1.66 -10.36 4.71
N ALA A 12 1.84 -9.58 5.76
CA ALA A 12 2.11 -10.08 7.10
C ALA A 12 1.26 -9.33 8.14
N ARG A 13 1.12 -9.93 9.33
CA ARG A 13 0.61 -9.19 10.49
C ARG A 13 1.67 -8.22 11.00
N ALA A 14 1.25 -7.11 11.59
CA ALA A 14 2.13 -6.10 12.18
C ALA A 14 3.12 -6.71 13.19
N ARG A 15 2.63 -7.63 14.04
CA ARG A 15 3.46 -8.37 15.01
C ARG A 15 4.48 -9.33 14.39
N THR A 16 4.38 -9.63 13.10
CA THR A 16 5.26 -10.57 12.40
C THR A 16 6.24 -9.86 11.50
N HIS A 17 5.80 -8.83 10.78
CA HIS A 17 6.66 -7.99 9.94
C HIS A 17 5.95 -6.67 9.66
N ILE A 18 6.44 -5.58 10.27
CA ILE A 18 5.81 -4.26 10.19
C ILE A 18 5.67 -3.81 8.73
N SER A 19 6.75 -3.79 7.97
CA SER A 19 6.71 -3.29 6.58
C SER A 19 5.73 -4.06 5.68
N ASN A 20 5.51 -5.35 5.92
CA ASN A 20 4.59 -6.16 5.10
C ASN A 20 3.14 -6.10 5.61
N SER A 21 2.90 -5.44 6.75
CA SER A 21 1.56 -5.20 7.28
C SER A 21 0.98 -3.86 6.84
N LEU A 22 1.81 -2.94 6.36
CA LEU A 22 1.41 -1.60 5.95
C LEU A 22 0.74 -1.66 4.56
N VAL A 23 -0.52 -1.24 4.50
CA VAL A 23 -1.34 -1.30 3.28
C VAL A 23 -2.19 -0.05 3.06
N MET A 24 -2.27 0.38 1.81
CA MET A 24 -3.27 1.32 1.32
C MET A 24 -4.46 0.53 0.78
N PHE A 25 -5.67 0.89 1.18
CA PHE A 25 -6.86 0.13 0.77
C PHE A 25 -8.10 1.01 0.64
N TYR A 26 -9.08 0.52 -0.12
CA TYR A 26 -10.38 1.16 -0.30
C TYR A 26 -11.30 0.83 0.89
N PRO A 27 -11.72 1.82 1.70
CA PRO A 27 -12.58 1.58 2.86
C PRO A 27 -13.91 0.99 2.42
N HIS A 28 -14.37 -0.06 3.12
CA HIS A 28 -15.59 -0.78 2.78
C HIS A 28 -15.65 -1.31 1.33
N GLY A 29 -14.51 -1.35 0.63
CA GLY A 29 -14.43 -1.70 -0.78
C GLY A 29 -14.91 -0.63 -1.76
N ASN A 30 -15.20 0.59 -1.30
CA ASN A 30 -15.64 1.67 -2.17
C ASN A 30 -14.47 2.27 -2.96
N ARG A 31 -14.38 1.93 -4.25
CA ARG A 31 -13.33 2.45 -5.15
C ARG A 31 -13.48 3.91 -5.54
N SER A 32 -14.66 4.50 -5.30
CA SER A 32 -14.89 5.94 -5.50
C SER A 32 -14.40 6.78 -4.31
N SER A 33 -14.08 6.14 -3.18
CA SER A 33 -13.49 6.82 -2.02
C SER A 33 -11.96 6.84 -2.10
N PRO A 34 -11.30 7.86 -1.55
CA PRO A 34 -9.85 7.87 -1.40
C PRO A 34 -9.36 6.66 -0.59
N THR A 35 -8.19 6.13 -0.96
CA THR A 35 -7.56 5.06 -0.19
C THR A 35 -7.09 5.56 1.17
N ILE A 36 -7.13 4.64 2.14
CA ILE A 36 -6.76 4.87 3.53
C ILE A 36 -5.54 4.01 3.88
N ALA A 37 -4.63 4.58 4.66
CA ALA A 37 -3.49 3.86 5.22
C ALA A 37 -3.92 3.00 6.42
N GLY A 38 -3.38 1.78 6.50
CA GLY A 38 -3.68 0.87 7.58
C GLY A 38 -2.58 -0.14 7.83
N SER A 39 -2.62 -0.77 9.01
CA SER A 39 -1.76 -1.89 9.36
C SER A 39 -2.58 -3.17 9.54
N ILE A 40 -2.16 -4.26 8.92
CA ILE A 40 -2.78 -5.58 9.07
C ILE A 40 -2.48 -6.12 10.47
N GLU A 41 -3.51 -6.23 11.30
CA GLU A 41 -3.39 -6.82 12.64
C GLU A 41 -3.56 -8.34 12.60
N HIS A 42 -4.52 -8.81 11.80
CA HIS A 42 -4.82 -10.24 11.65
C HIS A 42 -5.08 -10.61 10.20
N ILE A 43 -4.67 -11.84 9.88
CA ILE A 43 -4.93 -12.50 8.60
C ILE A 43 -5.71 -13.79 8.89
N TYR A 44 -6.88 -13.91 8.28
CA TYR A 44 -7.79 -15.03 8.48
C TYR A 44 -8.53 -15.40 7.18
N ILE A 45 -9.28 -16.49 7.21
CA ILE A 45 -10.06 -16.99 6.07
C ILE A 45 -11.52 -17.03 6.48
N ILE A 46 -12.40 -16.55 5.60
CA ILE A 46 -13.85 -16.72 5.68
C ILE A 46 -14.29 -17.28 4.33
N ASP A 47 -15.01 -18.41 4.34
CA ASP A 47 -15.54 -19.08 3.15
C ASP A 47 -14.47 -19.32 2.08
N GLY A 48 -13.31 -19.82 2.48
CA GLY A 48 -12.17 -20.07 1.59
C GLY A 48 -11.44 -18.82 1.10
N HIS A 49 -11.95 -17.62 1.38
CA HIS A 49 -11.34 -16.37 0.94
C HIS A 49 -10.51 -15.70 2.04
N PRO A 50 -9.26 -15.27 1.74
CA PRO A 50 -8.45 -14.53 2.69
C PRO A 50 -9.06 -13.14 2.97
N ARG A 51 -8.90 -12.72 4.22
CA ARG A 51 -9.36 -11.45 4.79
C ARG A 51 -8.35 -10.92 5.80
N PHE A 52 -8.39 -9.61 5.99
CA PHE A 52 -7.59 -8.90 6.98
C PHE A 52 -8.50 -8.21 8.00
N THR A 53 -8.01 -8.09 9.24
CA THR A 53 -8.44 -7.00 10.11
C THR A 53 -7.37 -5.93 10.07
N VAL A 54 -7.74 -4.72 9.68
CA VAL A 54 -6.82 -3.60 9.50
C VAL A 54 -7.10 -2.53 10.54
N ARG A 55 -6.05 -2.03 11.19
CA ARG A 55 -6.12 -0.83 12.02
C ARG A 55 -5.79 0.38 11.15
N ARG A 56 -6.77 1.26 10.94
CA ARG A 56 -6.63 2.47 10.12
C ARG A 56 -5.71 3.48 10.80
N TYR A 57 -4.97 4.24 9.99
CA TYR A 57 -4.32 5.47 10.42
C TYR A 57 -5.38 6.57 10.46
N LEU A 58 -5.20 7.54 11.35
CA LEU A 58 -6.07 8.70 11.40
C LEU A 58 -5.55 9.78 10.45
N PRO A 59 -6.45 10.60 9.86
CA PRO A 59 -6.04 11.77 9.10
C PRO A 59 -5.13 12.68 9.95
N ALA A 60 -4.10 13.24 9.34
CA ALA A 60 -3.28 14.26 9.98
C ALA A 60 -4.10 15.54 10.21
N VAL A 61 -3.89 16.21 11.34
CA VAL A 61 -4.41 17.56 11.58
C VAL A 61 -3.37 18.54 11.06
N LEU A 62 -3.62 19.11 9.88
CA LEU A 62 -2.68 20.02 9.22
C LEU A 62 -3.20 21.46 9.25
N ASN A 63 -2.30 22.42 9.48
CA ASN A 63 -2.58 23.84 9.33
C ASN A 63 -2.44 24.27 7.85
N GLY A 64 -3.22 23.63 6.97
CA GLY A 64 -3.20 23.85 5.53
C GLY A 64 -3.28 22.56 4.71
N PRO A 65 -3.14 22.65 3.37
CA PRO A 65 -3.07 21.48 2.51
C PRO A 65 -1.88 20.59 2.84
N ASP A 66 -2.03 19.31 2.54
CA ASP A 66 -0.93 18.37 2.66
C ASP A 66 0.27 18.81 1.77
N PRO A 67 1.50 18.87 2.31
CA PRO A 67 2.65 19.41 1.58
C PRO A 67 3.02 18.59 0.34
N PHE A 68 2.60 17.32 0.27
CA PHE A 68 2.87 16.44 -0.86
C PHE A 68 1.88 16.60 -2.02
N THR A 69 0.76 17.28 -1.81
CA THR A 69 -0.23 17.58 -2.88
C THR A 69 0.37 18.35 -4.06
N ARG A 70 1.50 19.04 -3.83
CA ARG A 70 2.24 19.81 -4.83
C ARG A 70 2.92 18.93 -5.88
N TRP A 71 3.21 17.67 -5.55
CA TRP A 71 3.95 16.75 -6.41
C TRP A 71 3.05 15.59 -6.85
N PHE A 72 2.32 15.78 -7.95
CA PHE A 72 1.42 14.77 -8.51
C PHE A 72 2.09 13.41 -8.76
N ASN A 73 3.37 13.40 -9.15
CA ASN A 73 4.13 12.18 -9.45
C ASN A 73 4.79 11.53 -8.22
N PHE A 74 4.63 12.11 -7.03
CA PHE A 74 5.18 11.57 -5.80
C PHE A 74 4.02 11.16 -4.87
N PRO A 75 3.67 9.87 -4.78
CA PRO A 75 2.46 9.40 -4.11
C PRO A 75 2.67 9.33 -2.59
N ALA A 76 3.13 10.42 -1.99
CA ALA A 76 3.25 10.58 -0.56
C ALA A 76 2.08 11.39 0.00
N ARG A 77 1.68 11.06 1.22
CA ARG A 77 0.67 11.79 1.99
C ARG A 77 1.04 11.78 3.47
N THR A 78 0.65 12.81 4.18
CA THR A 78 0.84 12.96 5.62
C THR A 78 -0.35 12.36 6.36
N TRP A 79 -0.04 11.56 7.38
CA TRP A 79 -1.01 10.91 8.24
C TRP A 79 -0.67 11.21 9.70
N SER A 80 -1.66 11.02 10.59
CA SER A 80 -1.39 11.02 12.02
C SER A 80 -0.60 9.77 12.41
N THR A 81 0.27 9.88 13.40
CA THR A 81 0.87 8.69 14.06
C THR A 81 -0.18 7.90 14.84
N GLU A 82 -1.30 8.54 15.20
CA GLU A 82 -2.42 7.90 15.85
C GLU A 82 -3.18 6.94 14.92
N ARG A 83 -3.74 5.91 15.54
CA ARG A 83 -4.46 4.84 14.86
C ARG A 83 -5.88 4.76 15.37
N SER A 84 -6.79 4.33 14.51
CA SER A 84 -8.15 4.00 14.93
C SER A 84 -8.13 2.97 16.06
N GLN A 85 -9.00 3.14 17.05
CA GLN A 85 -9.21 2.16 18.11
C GLN A 85 -9.90 0.90 17.57
N THR A 86 -10.70 1.05 16.52
CA THR A 86 -11.45 -0.04 15.88
C THR A 86 -10.66 -0.70 14.76
N LEU A 87 -10.99 -1.97 14.51
CA LEU A 87 -10.47 -2.74 13.39
C LEU A 87 -11.52 -2.85 12.28
N GLU A 88 -11.08 -2.67 11.04
CA GLU A 88 -11.91 -2.90 9.86
C GLU A 88 -11.64 -4.25 9.24
N LYS A 89 -12.69 -4.95 8.82
CA LYS A 89 -12.58 -6.16 8.00
C LYS A 89 -12.34 -5.76 6.54
N VAL A 90 -11.19 -6.11 6.00
CA VAL A 90 -10.76 -5.76 4.65
C VAL A 90 -10.58 -7.01 3.80
N LYS A 91 -11.17 -7.02 2.60
CA LYS A 91 -10.91 -8.06 1.61
C LYS A 91 -9.57 -7.79 0.92
N VAL A 92 -8.81 -8.82 0.57
CA VAL A 92 -7.53 -8.66 -0.14
C VAL A 92 -7.70 -7.81 -1.42
N GLN A 93 -8.78 -8.01 -2.16
CA GLN A 93 -9.11 -7.26 -3.39
C GLN A 93 -9.42 -5.76 -3.19
N TRP A 94 -9.51 -5.31 -1.93
CA TRP A 94 -9.67 -3.89 -1.58
C TRP A 94 -8.33 -3.21 -1.29
N VAL A 95 -7.26 -3.99 -1.12
CA VAL A 95 -5.90 -3.46 -0.97
C VAL A 95 -5.42 -2.97 -2.33
N LEU A 96 -4.98 -1.71 -2.37
CA LEU A 96 -4.37 -1.10 -3.55
C LEU A 96 -2.88 -1.44 -3.60
N SER A 97 -2.16 -1.18 -2.52
CA SER A 97 -0.70 -1.29 -2.46
C SER A 97 -0.21 -1.47 -1.03
N GLN A 98 1.07 -1.84 -0.88
CA GLN A 98 1.79 -1.66 0.38
C GLN A 98 2.33 -0.24 0.45
N PHE A 99 2.72 0.23 1.63
CA PHE A 99 3.37 1.52 1.76
C PHE A 99 4.61 1.46 2.65
N ALA A 100 5.50 2.42 2.46
CA ALA A 100 6.56 2.74 3.40
C ALA A 100 6.14 3.93 4.25
N GLU A 101 6.58 3.97 5.50
CA GLU A 101 6.30 5.09 6.40
C GLU A 101 7.58 5.72 6.95
N TYR A 102 7.53 7.04 7.15
CA TYR A 102 8.62 7.81 7.76
C TYR A 102 8.04 8.80 8.78
N ALA A 103 8.37 8.60 10.06
CA ALA A 103 7.95 9.49 11.13
C ALA A 103 8.77 10.78 11.09
N ILE A 104 8.12 11.93 10.89
CA ILE A 104 8.79 13.24 10.89
C ILE A 104 8.69 13.88 12.27
N PHE A 105 7.47 13.90 12.82
CA PHE A 105 7.13 14.54 14.08
C PHE A 105 6.40 13.54 14.98
N LYS A 106 6.19 13.90 16.25
CA LYS A 106 5.56 13.01 17.23
C LYS A 106 4.16 12.55 16.79
N ASP A 107 3.44 13.42 16.07
CA ASP A 107 2.05 13.29 15.66
C ASP A 107 1.89 13.09 14.14
N HIS A 108 2.97 13.19 13.34
CA HIS A 108 2.90 13.10 11.89
C HIS A 108 3.83 12.05 11.28
N VAL A 109 3.28 11.26 10.36
CA VAL A 109 4.00 10.27 9.57
C VAL A 109 3.75 10.50 8.09
N ILE A 110 4.80 10.42 7.26
CA ILE A 110 4.68 10.38 5.81
C ILE A 110 4.42 8.94 5.42
N VAL A 111 3.38 8.72 4.63
CA VAL A 111 3.08 7.45 3.98
C VAL A 111 3.40 7.60 2.50
N LEU A 112 4.29 6.74 1.99
CA LEU A 112 4.62 6.65 0.57
C LEU A 112 4.05 5.35 -0.01
N GLU A 113 3.11 5.48 -0.95
CA GLU A 113 2.53 4.31 -1.61
C GLU A 113 3.57 3.59 -2.46
N LEU A 114 3.79 2.31 -2.17
CA LEU A 114 4.67 1.44 -2.94
C LEU A 114 3.82 0.74 -3.99
N ASN A 115 3.43 1.49 -5.01
CA ASN A 115 2.86 0.90 -6.20
C ASN A 115 3.91 -0.04 -6.80
N GLN A 116 3.50 -1.26 -7.16
CA GLN A 116 4.39 -2.17 -7.86
C GLN A 116 4.92 -1.44 -9.08
N VAL A 117 6.23 -1.25 -9.15
CA VAL A 117 6.88 -1.00 -10.43
C VAL A 117 6.62 -2.28 -11.21
N GLY A 118 5.56 -2.28 -12.03
CA GLY A 118 5.32 -3.34 -12.98
C GLY A 118 6.64 -3.54 -13.70
N ILE A 119 7.07 -4.80 -13.84
CA ILE A 119 8.25 -5.17 -14.64
C ILE A 119 8.16 -4.33 -15.90
N ALA A 120 8.99 -3.31 -16.01
CA ALA A 120 9.14 -2.61 -17.25
C ALA A 120 9.62 -3.70 -18.20
N ARG A 121 8.74 -4.19 -19.07
CA ARG A 121 9.19 -4.91 -20.24
C ARG A 121 10.01 -3.88 -20.98
N LEU A 122 11.32 -3.88 -20.73
CA LEU A 122 12.27 -3.14 -21.54
C LEU A 122 11.87 -3.45 -22.98
N PRO A 123 11.65 -2.46 -23.85
CA PRO A 123 11.45 -2.75 -25.25
C PRO A 123 12.67 -3.54 -25.68
N THR A 124 12.46 -4.82 -26.02
CA THR A 124 13.45 -5.62 -26.70
C THR A 124 13.69 -4.91 -28.02
N TRP A 125 14.74 -4.11 -28.10
CA TRP A 125 15.25 -3.63 -29.37
C TRP A 125 15.58 -4.87 -30.18
N THR A 126 14.67 -5.22 -31.08
CA THR A 126 14.92 -6.24 -32.09
C THR A 126 15.81 -5.54 -33.10
N THR A 127 17.12 -5.58 -32.86
CA THR A 127 18.07 -5.13 -33.86
C THR A 127 17.95 -6.09 -35.02
N HIS A 128 17.33 -5.61 -36.10
CA HIS A 128 17.21 -6.33 -37.36
C HIS A 128 18.60 -6.82 -37.79
N SER A 129 18.70 -8.12 -38.01
CA SER A 129 19.83 -8.78 -38.66
C SER A 129 20.05 -8.17 -40.04
N HIS A 130 21.12 -7.41 -40.21
CA HIS A 130 21.64 -7.06 -41.53
C HIS A 130 22.58 -8.20 -41.98
N LEU A 131 22.02 -9.17 -42.69
CA LEU A 131 22.78 -10.05 -43.57
C LEU A 131 23.14 -9.24 -44.82
N SER A 132 24.36 -8.75 -44.90
CA SER A 132 24.99 -8.43 -46.18
C SER A 132 26.17 -9.39 -46.37
N LYS A 133 25.93 -10.42 -47.18
CA LYS A 133 26.99 -11.19 -47.83
C LYS A 133 27.74 -10.26 -48.77
N MET A 134 29.07 -10.23 -48.65
CA MET A 134 30.01 -10.11 -49.75
C MET A 134 31.10 -11.16 -49.51
#